data_AF-A0AAD7BEJ8-F1
#
_entry.id   AF-A0AAD7BEJ8-F1
#
_cell.length_a   1.000
_cell.length_b   1.000
_cell.length_c   1.000
_cell.angle_alpha   90.00
_cell.angle_beta   90.00
_cell.angle_gamma   90.00
#
_symmetry.space_group_name_H-M   'P 1'
#
loop_
_entity.id
_entity.type
_entity.pdbx_description
1 polymer ?
#
loop_
_entity_poly.entity_id
_entity_poly.type
_entity_poly.pdbx_seq_one_letter_code
_entity_poly.pdbx_strand_id
1 'polypeptide(L)'
;MPSPFDDDLSRPLDTPFSKTFLEGGHQVSSADLRLASKVIIEGERRIVDLDSAIAQAKFELERMTHARVVIQGQVARHKNATRAFRRLPPEIVGKILISAAPVSDPDDVMESPWYLGHICRYWREVAISVPSLWSEICIMHRREPFPLLETLLSRCSSGPLKVLYWSTSKPDPRLLSMLVECSERWTFASLLLNPHNFGEIGPIRGRIPQLRHLRIEVVTFWSPGATSKTQIQPFDIAPAL
;
A
#
# COMPACT_ATOMS: atom_id res chain seq x y z
N MET A 1 -19.51 -39.60 18.21
CA MET A 1 -18.39 -40.54 18.40
C MET A 1 -17.90 -40.37 19.83
N PRO A 2 -17.81 -41.44 20.63
CA PRO A 2 -17.30 -41.36 22.00
C PRO A 2 -15.85 -40.88 21.98
N SER A 3 -15.48 -40.00 22.90
CA SER A 3 -14.09 -39.56 23.12
C SER A 3 -13.24 -40.77 23.52
N PRO A 4 -12.12 -41.06 22.85
CA PRO A 4 -11.21 -42.18 23.21
C PRO A 4 -10.29 -41.83 24.38
N PHE A 5 -10.46 -40.66 25.00
CA PHE A 5 -9.75 -40.29 26.22
C PHE A 5 -10.46 -40.95 27.41
N ASP A 6 -10.20 -42.25 27.54
CA ASP A 6 -10.61 -43.10 28.64
C ASP A 6 -10.40 -42.43 30.00
N ASP A 7 -11.41 -42.58 30.84
CA ASP A 7 -11.51 -42.19 32.26
C ASP A 7 -10.41 -42.80 33.16
N ASP A 8 -9.48 -43.57 32.58
CA ASP A 8 -8.49 -44.39 33.27
C ASP A 8 -7.15 -43.65 33.52
N LEU A 9 -6.83 -42.61 32.74
CA LEU A 9 -5.56 -41.89 32.86
C LEU A 9 -5.45 -41.07 34.16
N SER A 10 -6.58 -40.60 34.68
CA SER A 10 -6.69 -39.82 35.93
C SER A 10 -6.94 -40.69 37.16
N ARG A 11 -7.07 -42.02 36.99
CA ARG A 11 -7.37 -42.91 38.11
C ARG A 11 -6.22 -42.88 39.13
N PRO A 12 -6.50 -42.55 40.41
CA PRO A 12 -5.49 -42.52 41.45
C PRO A 12 -4.78 -43.88 41.54
N LEU A 13 -3.48 -43.88 41.77
CA LEU A 13 -2.79 -45.11 42.17
C LEU A 13 -3.41 -45.58 43.49
N ASP A 14 -3.66 -46.88 43.63
CA ASP A 14 -4.14 -47.45 44.89
C ASP A 14 -3.03 -47.30 45.95
N THR A 15 -3.12 -46.22 46.73
CA THR A 15 -2.16 -45.92 47.79
C THR A 15 -2.68 -46.50 49.12
N PRO A 16 -1.83 -47.21 49.88
CA PRO A 16 -2.11 -47.62 51.25
C PRO A 16 -1.79 -46.51 52.26
N PHE A 17 -1.21 -45.39 51.79
CA PHE A 17 -0.83 -44.25 52.62
C PHE A 17 -1.99 -43.24 52.61
N SER A 18 -2.87 -43.35 53.60
CA SER A 18 -3.82 -42.26 53.90
C SER A 18 -3.05 -41.00 54.29
N LYS A 19 -3.66 -39.81 54.12
CA LYS A 19 -3.08 -38.51 54.58
C LYS A 19 -2.50 -38.59 56.00
N THR A 20 -3.13 -39.38 56.88
CA THR A 20 -2.72 -39.66 58.26
C THR A 20 -1.37 -40.37 58.42
N PHE A 21 -0.89 -41.12 57.42
CA PHE A 21 0.39 -41.85 57.49
C PHE A 21 1.61 -40.91 57.34
N LEU A 22 1.43 -39.74 56.73
CA LEU A 22 2.48 -38.73 56.56
C LEU A 22 2.54 -37.71 57.71
N GLU A 23 1.47 -37.61 58.51
CA GLU A 23 1.32 -36.59 59.58
C GLU A 23 1.62 -37.14 60.99
N GLY A 24 1.70 -38.46 61.18
CA GLY A 24 2.00 -39.09 62.47
C GLY A 24 3.41 -39.70 62.53
N GLY A 25 4.13 -39.50 63.63
CA GLY A 25 5.50 -40.03 63.87
C GLY A 25 5.61 -41.54 64.04
N HIS A 26 4.90 -42.33 63.24
CA HIS A 26 4.98 -43.80 63.22
C HIS A 26 6.30 -44.26 62.59
N GLN A 27 6.93 -45.28 63.18
CA GLN A 27 8.18 -45.85 62.66
C GLN A 27 7.88 -46.69 61.41
N VAL A 28 8.40 -46.28 60.25
CA VAL A 28 8.11 -46.90 58.94
C VAL A 28 8.68 -48.33 58.87
N SER A 29 7.83 -49.32 58.53
CA SER A 29 8.26 -50.72 58.40
C SER A 29 8.89 -51.01 57.03
N SER A 30 9.70 -52.06 56.94
CA SER A 30 10.26 -52.53 55.66
C SER A 30 9.19 -52.94 54.64
N ALA A 31 8.00 -53.35 55.11
CA ALA A 31 6.86 -53.65 54.24
C ALA A 31 6.27 -52.37 53.62
N ASP A 32 6.20 -51.28 54.38
CA ASP A 32 5.72 -49.98 53.92
C ASP A 32 6.65 -49.39 52.86
N LEU A 33 7.98 -49.48 53.07
CA LEU A 33 8.98 -49.03 52.10
C LEU A 33 8.87 -49.80 50.77
N ARG A 34 8.64 -51.12 50.80
CA ARG A 34 8.45 -51.93 49.59
C ARG A 34 7.19 -51.54 48.83
N LEU A 35 6.12 -51.25 49.55
CA LEU A 35 4.83 -50.86 48.98
C LEU A 35 4.88 -49.46 48.38
N ALA A 36 5.51 -48.50 49.08
CA ALA A 36 5.81 -47.17 48.55
C ALA A 36 6.67 -47.22 47.29
N SER A 37 7.73 -48.04 47.28
CA SER A 37 8.60 -48.21 46.12
C SER A 37 7.84 -48.74 44.90
N LYS A 38 6.91 -49.69 45.06
CA LYS A 38 6.06 -50.17 43.96
C LYS A 38 5.16 -49.07 43.40
N VAL A 39 4.52 -48.28 44.27
CA VAL A 39 3.66 -47.16 43.84
C VAL A 39 4.47 -46.09 43.12
N ILE A 40 5.68 -45.78 43.59
CA ILE A 40 6.60 -44.83 42.95
C ILE A 40 6.98 -45.33 41.54
N ILE A 41 7.45 -46.57 41.41
CA ILE A 41 7.84 -47.15 40.11
C ILE A 41 6.67 -47.13 39.12
N GLU A 42 5.48 -47.51 39.57
CA GLU A 42 4.28 -47.49 38.73
C GLU A 42 3.88 -46.06 38.32
N GLY A 43 3.96 -45.11 39.25
CA GLY A 43 3.71 -43.70 38.98
C GLY A 43 4.70 -43.11 37.97
N GLU A 44 6.00 -43.38 38.15
CA GLU A 44 7.06 -42.95 37.24
C GLU A 44 6.85 -43.52 35.84
N ARG A 45 6.50 -44.81 35.72
CA ARG A 45 6.17 -45.44 34.44
C ARG A 45 5.00 -44.72 33.74
N ARG A 46 3.90 -44.49 34.46
CA ARG A 46 2.72 -43.80 33.90
C ARG A 46 3.03 -42.37 33.46
N ILE A 47 3.90 -41.66 34.18
CA ILE A 47 4.35 -40.32 33.79
C ILE A 47 5.10 -40.38 32.46
N VAL A 48 6.04 -41.32 32.30
CA VAL A 48 6.81 -41.49 31.04
C VAL A 48 5.90 -41.83 29.86
N ASP A 49 4.89 -42.68 30.06
CA ASP A 49 3.92 -43.03 29.02
C ASP A 49 3.07 -41.80 28.63
N LEU A 50 2.61 -41.02 29.61
CA LEU A 50 1.88 -39.78 29.38
C LEU A 50 2.72 -38.72 28.65
N ASP A 51 3.98 -38.54 29.05
CA ASP A 51 4.89 -37.60 28.39
C ASP A 51 5.15 -37.99 26.93
N SER A 52 5.27 -39.29 26.65
CA SER A 52 5.41 -39.82 25.30
C SER A 52 4.15 -39.56 24.46
N ALA A 53 2.96 -39.78 25.04
CA ALA A 53 1.69 -39.49 24.38
C ALA A 53 1.50 -37.98 24.12
N ILE A 54 1.90 -37.13 25.07
CA ILE A 54 1.89 -35.66 24.92
C ILE A 54 2.84 -35.25 23.79
N ALA A 55 4.05 -35.81 23.74
CA ALA A 55 5.01 -35.51 22.69
C ALA A 55 4.48 -35.90 21.31
N GLN A 56 3.87 -37.08 21.19
CA GLN A 56 3.26 -37.55 19.94
C GLN A 56 2.08 -36.67 19.51
N ALA A 57 1.19 -36.32 20.44
CA ALA A 57 0.05 -35.46 20.16
C ALA A 57 0.49 -34.05 19.72
N LYS A 58 1.54 -33.50 20.35
CA LYS A 58 2.15 -32.22 19.94
C LYS A 58 2.73 -32.29 18.53
N PHE A 59 3.48 -33.34 18.21
CA PHE A 59 4.04 -33.53 16.88
C PHE A 59 2.94 -33.60 15.80
N GLU A 60 1.88 -34.37 16.07
CA GLU A 60 0.77 -34.51 15.12
C GLU A 60 -0.01 -33.19 14.96
N LEU A 61 -0.19 -32.43 16.05
CA LEU A 61 -0.78 -31.10 16.00
C LEU A 61 0.05 -30.13 15.16
N GLU A 62 1.38 -30.14 15.31
CA GLU A 62 2.29 -29.32 14.49
C GLU A 62 2.18 -29.70 13.01
N ARG A 63 2.18 -31.02 12.71
CA ARG A 63 2.02 -31.54 11.34
C ARG A 63 0.72 -31.09 10.71
N MET A 64 -0.41 -31.24 11.42
CA MET A 64 -1.72 -30.81 10.93
C MET A 64 -1.84 -29.29 10.79
N THR A 65 -1.25 -28.53 11.71
CA THR A 65 -1.21 -27.07 11.65
C THR A 65 -0.42 -26.59 10.43
N HIS A 66 0.72 -27.22 10.16
CA HIS A 66 1.51 -26.94 8.97
C HIS A 66 0.73 -27.24 7.68
N ALA A 67 0.11 -28.43 7.60
CA ALA A 67 -0.73 -28.82 6.47
C ALA A 67 -1.90 -27.83 6.25
N ARG A 68 -2.53 -27.36 7.33
CA ARG A 68 -3.58 -26.34 7.27
C ARG A 68 -3.10 -25.03 6.65
N VAL A 69 -1.94 -24.52 7.08
CA VAL A 69 -1.36 -23.28 6.52
C VAL A 69 -1.09 -23.43 5.02
N VAL A 70 -0.51 -24.55 4.60
CA VAL A 70 -0.24 -24.83 3.18
C VAL A 70 -1.53 -24.83 2.36
N ILE A 71 -2.54 -25.58 2.79
CA ILE A 71 -3.84 -25.68 2.09
C ILE A 71 -4.54 -24.31 2.06
N GLN A 72 -4.49 -23.55 3.15
CA GLN A 72 -5.04 -22.19 3.19
C GLN A 72 -4.38 -21.26 2.17
N GLY A 73 -3.06 -21.34 2.02
CA GLY A 73 -2.32 -20.62 0.99
C GLY A 73 -2.77 -20.99 -0.43
N GLN A 74 -2.97 -22.30 -0.68
CA GLN A 74 -3.49 -22.78 -1.97
C GLN A 74 -4.90 -22.27 -2.24
N VAL A 75 -5.83 -22.39 -1.28
CA VAL A 75 -7.21 -21.91 -1.41
C VAL A 75 -7.23 -20.40 -1.65
N ALA A 76 -6.41 -19.62 -0.93
CA ALA A 76 -6.32 -18.18 -1.13
C ALA A 76 -5.85 -17.82 -2.55
N ARG A 77 -4.87 -18.55 -3.12
CA ARG A 77 -4.42 -18.36 -4.52
C ARG A 77 -5.54 -18.63 -5.51
N HIS A 78 -6.29 -19.73 -5.35
CA HIS A 78 -7.41 -20.07 -6.24
C HIS A 78 -8.59 -19.10 -6.08
N LYS A 79 -8.91 -18.67 -4.86
CA LYS A 79 -9.89 -17.60 -4.61
C LYS A 79 -9.47 -16.30 -5.29
N ASN A 80 -8.20 -15.92 -5.18
CA ASN A 80 -7.69 -14.72 -5.85
C ASN A 80 -7.73 -14.84 -7.38
N ALA A 81 -7.50 -16.03 -7.94
CA ALA A 81 -7.60 -16.28 -9.38
C ALA A 81 -9.06 -16.29 -9.90
N THR A 82 -10.01 -16.68 -9.05
CA THR A 82 -11.44 -16.73 -9.41
C THR A 82 -12.16 -15.40 -9.21
N ARG A 83 -11.55 -14.42 -8.53
CA ARG A 83 -12.11 -13.08 -8.36
C ARG A 83 -12.32 -12.37 -9.70
N ALA A 84 -13.53 -11.83 -9.88
CA ALA A 84 -13.97 -11.12 -11.08
C ALA A 84 -13.01 -10.01 -11.52
N PHE A 85 -12.38 -9.31 -10.56
CA PHE A 85 -11.46 -8.20 -10.82
C PHE A 85 -10.17 -8.58 -11.60
N ARG A 86 -9.81 -9.87 -11.66
CA ARG A 86 -8.70 -10.37 -12.51
C ARG A 86 -9.17 -10.95 -13.85
N ARG A 87 -10.48 -11.06 -14.05
CA ARG A 87 -11.09 -11.54 -15.31
C ARG A 87 -11.52 -10.39 -16.22
N LEU A 88 -11.55 -9.17 -15.69
CA LEU A 88 -11.84 -7.98 -16.48
C LEU A 88 -10.73 -7.79 -17.52
N PRO A 89 -11.07 -7.65 -18.81
CA PRO A 89 -10.11 -7.25 -19.83
C PRO A 89 -9.42 -5.93 -19.46
N PRO A 90 -8.17 -5.71 -19.90
CA PRO A 90 -7.41 -4.51 -19.56
C PRO A 90 -8.13 -3.23 -20.00
N GLU A 91 -8.93 -3.28 -21.07
CA GLU A 91 -9.72 -2.15 -21.57
C GLU A 91 -10.80 -1.73 -20.58
N ILE A 92 -11.46 -2.70 -19.93
CA ILE A 92 -12.51 -2.43 -18.94
C ILE A 92 -11.89 -1.88 -17.65
N VAL A 93 -10.78 -2.47 -17.20
CA VAL A 93 -10.03 -1.95 -16.06
C VAL A 93 -9.55 -0.52 -16.35
N GLY A 94 -9.00 -0.26 -17.53
CA GLY A 94 -8.59 1.08 -17.96
C GLY A 94 -9.73 2.10 -17.90
N LYS A 95 -10.92 1.75 -18.38
CA LYS A 95 -12.11 2.62 -18.27
C LYS A 95 -12.50 2.89 -16.82
N ILE A 96 -12.51 1.86 -15.97
CA ILE A 96 -12.79 2.02 -14.53
C ILE A 96 -11.77 2.96 -13.90
N LEU A 97 -10.48 2.78 -14.19
CA LEU A 97 -9.40 3.62 -13.68
C LEU A 97 -9.56 5.09 -14.08
N ILE A 98 -9.89 5.35 -15.34
CA ILE A 98 -10.13 6.73 -15.84
C ILE A 98 -11.35 7.34 -15.16
N SER A 99 -12.44 6.58 -14.99
CA SER A 99 -13.66 7.09 -14.35
C SER A 99 -13.54 7.26 -12.84
N ALA A 100 -12.69 6.46 -12.19
CA ALA A 100 -12.41 6.53 -10.78
C ALA A 100 -11.28 7.51 -10.45
N ALA A 101 -10.55 8.00 -11.47
CA ALA A 101 -9.60 9.07 -11.30
C ALA A 101 -10.39 10.34 -10.96
N PRO A 102 -10.11 10.96 -9.80
CA PRO A 102 -10.79 12.16 -9.40
C PRO A 102 -10.65 13.26 -10.44
N VAL A 103 -11.72 14.05 -10.56
CA VAL A 103 -11.73 15.27 -11.35
C VAL A 103 -10.86 16.26 -10.59
N SER A 104 -9.70 16.59 -11.15
CA SER A 104 -8.65 17.36 -10.49
C SER A 104 -9.17 18.64 -9.83
N ASP A 105 -9.38 18.58 -8.52
CA ASP A 105 -9.49 19.77 -7.68
C ASP A 105 -8.06 20.26 -7.41
N PRO A 106 -7.74 21.52 -7.77
CA PRO A 106 -6.46 22.13 -7.43
C PRO A 106 -6.16 22.27 -5.92
N ASP A 107 -7.06 21.88 -5.03
CA ASP A 107 -6.75 21.87 -3.59
C ASP A 107 -6.53 20.46 -3.02
N ASP A 108 -6.76 19.39 -3.80
CA ASP A 108 -6.62 18.00 -3.34
C ASP A 108 -5.52 17.23 -4.10
N VAL A 109 -4.25 17.43 -3.69
CA VAL A 109 -3.07 16.78 -4.29
C VAL A 109 -3.00 15.27 -3.98
N MET A 110 -3.84 14.76 -3.08
CA MET A 110 -3.86 13.34 -2.70
C MET A 110 -4.64 12.45 -3.70
N GLU A 111 -5.17 13.08 -4.74
CA GLU A 111 -6.03 12.50 -5.75
C GLU A 111 -5.27 12.11 -7.03
N SER A 112 -4.09 11.50 -6.86
CA SER A 112 -3.21 11.15 -7.99
C SER A 112 -3.36 9.68 -8.43
N PRO A 113 -3.28 9.33 -9.73
CA PRO A 113 -3.46 7.95 -10.21
C PRO A 113 -2.53 6.90 -9.58
N TRP A 114 -1.52 7.32 -8.81
CA TRP A 114 -0.65 6.47 -8.02
C TRP A 114 -1.41 5.56 -7.05
N TYR A 115 -2.50 6.01 -6.39
CA TYR A 115 -3.26 5.14 -5.47
C TYR A 115 -3.90 3.96 -6.20
N LEU A 116 -4.28 4.14 -7.47
CA LEU A 116 -4.83 3.06 -8.30
C LEU A 116 -3.78 1.96 -8.56
N GLY A 117 -2.50 2.33 -8.56
CA GLY A 117 -1.37 1.40 -8.61
C GLY A 117 -1.21 0.54 -7.36
N HIS A 118 -1.87 0.85 -6.23
CA HIS A 118 -1.75 0.08 -4.99
C HIS A 118 -2.78 -1.05 -4.85
N ILE A 119 -3.78 -1.14 -5.74
CA ILE A 119 -4.85 -2.15 -5.65
C ILE A 119 -4.30 -3.57 -5.83
N CYS A 120 -3.66 -3.85 -6.97
CA CYS A 120 -2.95 -5.09 -7.22
C CYS A 120 -1.98 -4.96 -8.41
N ARG A 121 -1.10 -5.94 -8.59
CA ARG A 121 -0.13 -5.96 -9.71
C ARG A 121 -0.80 -5.79 -11.08
N TYR A 122 -1.89 -6.51 -11.33
CA TYR A 122 -2.61 -6.44 -12.61
C TYR A 122 -3.15 -5.04 -12.90
N TRP A 123 -3.80 -4.40 -11.92
CA TRP A 123 -4.34 -3.05 -12.08
C TRP A 123 -3.25 -2.00 -12.25
N ARG A 124 -2.11 -2.18 -11.59
CA ARG A 124 -0.93 -1.32 -11.79
C ARG A 124 -0.39 -1.45 -13.21
N GLU A 125 -0.24 -2.66 -13.73
CA GLU A 125 0.20 -2.91 -15.11
C GLU A 125 -0.76 -2.25 -16.11
N VAL A 126 -2.08 -2.40 -15.91
CA VAL A 126 -3.09 -1.71 -16.73
C VAL A 126 -2.98 -0.20 -16.60
N ALA A 127 -2.91 0.35 -15.39
CA ALA A 127 -2.81 1.80 -15.16
C ALA A 127 -1.61 2.41 -15.88
N ILE A 128 -0.44 1.76 -15.82
CA ILE A 128 0.77 2.20 -16.54
C ILE A 128 0.56 2.17 -18.06
N SER A 129 -0.19 1.19 -18.57
CA SER A 129 -0.47 1.04 -20.01
C SER A 129 -1.52 2.00 -20.59
N VAL A 130 -2.14 2.86 -19.75
CA VAL A 130 -3.21 3.77 -20.15
C VAL A 130 -2.72 5.22 -20.06
N PRO A 131 -2.17 5.81 -21.15
CA PRO A 131 -1.58 7.16 -21.13
C PRO A 131 -2.57 8.25 -20.75
N SER A 132 -3.85 8.09 -21.11
CA SER A 132 -4.91 9.05 -20.80
C SER A 132 -5.12 9.25 -19.29
N LEU A 133 -4.78 8.25 -18.48
CA LEU A 133 -4.84 8.32 -17.01
C LEU A 133 -3.80 9.29 -16.44
N TRP A 134 -2.69 9.49 -17.15
CA TRP A 134 -1.57 10.33 -16.71
C TRP A 134 -1.55 11.70 -17.40
N SER A 135 -2.44 11.91 -18.37
CA SER A 135 -2.43 13.09 -19.26
C SER A 135 -2.76 14.41 -18.56
N GLU A 136 -3.20 14.37 -17.30
CA GLU A 136 -3.45 15.54 -16.47
C GLU A 136 -2.32 15.67 -15.45
N ILE A 137 -1.49 16.70 -15.62
CA ILE A 137 -0.33 16.97 -14.79
C ILE A 137 -0.67 18.19 -13.92
N CYS A 138 -0.77 17.96 -12.61
CA CYS A 138 -1.02 19.00 -11.63
C CYS A 138 0.21 19.14 -10.72
N ILE A 139 0.82 20.33 -10.71
CA ILE A 139 1.97 20.67 -9.87
C ILE A 139 1.59 21.84 -8.98
N MET A 140 1.43 21.58 -7.69
CA MET A 140 1.00 22.58 -6.70
C MET A 140 2.01 22.56 -5.56
N HIS A 141 2.85 23.59 -5.47
CA HIS A 141 4.05 23.48 -4.65
C HIS A 141 3.77 23.67 -3.14
N ARG A 142 4.30 22.79 -2.27
CA ARG A 142 5.57 23.04 -1.54
C ARG A 142 6.60 21.89 -1.53
N ARG A 143 6.32 20.66 -2.01
CA ARG A 143 7.26 19.52 -1.84
C ARG A 143 7.18 18.39 -2.89
N GLU A 144 6.79 18.64 -4.14
CA GLU A 144 6.74 17.55 -5.13
C GLU A 144 8.14 17.17 -5.67
N PRO A 145 8.55 15.88 -5.60
CA PRO A 145 9.90 15.45 -5.98
C PRO A 145 10.05 15.31 -7.50
N PHE A 146 11.12 15.90 -8.06
CA PHE A 146 11.53 15.82 -9.47
C PHE A 146 11.35 14.46 -10.17
N PRO A 147 11.75 13.33 -9.57
CA PRO A 147 11.61 12.01 -10.20
C PRO A 147 10.16 11.64 -10.54
N LEU A 148 9.18 12.23 -9.83
CA LEU A 148 7.77 11.98 -10.07
C LEU A 148 7.31 12.58 -11.40
N LEU A 149 7.74 13.81 -11.72
CA LEU A 149 7.35 14.50 -12.95
C LEU A 149 7.92 13.82 -14.19
N GLU A 150 9.20 13.42 -14.15
CA GLU A 150 9.81 12.66 -15.25
C GLU A 150 9.07 11.34 -15.50
N THR A 151 8.71 10.64 -14.41
CA THR A 151 7.92 9.41 -14.51
C THR A 151 6.52 9.68 -15.09
N LEU A 152 5.84 10.76 -14.67
CA LEU A 152 4.54 11.15 -15.23
C LEU A 152 4.66 11.42 -16.74
N LEU A 153 5.60 12.27 -17.14
CA LEU A 153 5.84 12.61 -18.55
C LEU A 153 6.14 11.37 -19.40
N SER A 154 6.91 10.42 -18.88
CA SER A 154 7.19 9.15 -19.55
C SER A 154 5.91 8.31 -19.78
N ARG A 155 4.96 8.36 -18.85
CA ARG A 155 3.70 7.59 -18.91
C ARG A 155 2.63 8.26 -19.76
N CYS A 156 2.66 9.57 -19.91
CA CYS A 156 1.76 10.31 -20.79
C CYS A 156 1.99 10.00 -22.28
N SER A 157 3.05 9.26 -22.64
CA SER A 157 3.42 8.94 -24.03
C SER A 157 3.49 10.23 -24.88
N SER A 158 3.14 10.20 -26.17
CA SER A 158 3.00 11.36 -27.07
C SER A 158 1.57 11.95 -27.11
N GLY A 159 0.70 11.58 -26.15
CA GLY A 159 -0.70 12.00 -26.11
C GLY A 159 -0.91 13.47 -25.66
N PRO A 160 -2.15 13.99 -25.80
CA PRO A 160 -2.50 15.35 -25.37
C PRO A 160 -2.34 15.52 -23.86
N LEU A 161 -1.92 16.70 -23.43
CA LEU A 161 -1.66 17.04 -22.03
C LEU A 161 -2.59 18.15 -21.54
N LYS A 162 -3.03 18.03 -20.28
CA LYS A 162 -3.54 19.14 -19.49
C LYS A 162 -2.54 19.47 -18.40
N VAL A 163 -2.15 20.73 -18.30
CA VAL A 163 -1.13 21.17 -17.35
C VAL A 163 -1.72 22.20 -16.40
N LEU A 164 -1.65 21.91 -15.11
CA LEU A 164 -1.93 22.85 -14.03
C LEU A 164 -0.63 23.05 -13.26
N TYR A 165 -0.14 24.28 -13.21
CA TYR A 165 1.10 24.62 -12.52
C TYR A 165 0.85 25.79 -11.60
N TRP A 166 0.91 25.57 -10.29
CA TRP A 166 0.72 26.58 -9.27
C TRP A 166 1.98 26.72 -8.41
N SER A 167 2.65 27.86 -8.55
CA SER A 167 3.80 28.21 -7.72
C SER A 167 3.74 29.66 -7.25
N THR A 168 3.60 29.84 -5.94
CA THR A 168 3.65 31.15 -5.29
C THR A 168 5.06 31.47 -4.76
N SER A 169 5.80 30.49 -4.25
CA SER A 169 7.21 30.65 -3.85
C SER A 169 8.18 30.61 -5.04
N LYS A 170 9.45 30.97 -4.86
CA LYS A 170 10.53 30.69 -5.83
C LYS A 170 10.74 29.17 -5.94
N PRO A 171 10.20 28.49 -6.96
CA PRO A 171 10.33 27.06 -7.10
C PRO A 171 11.63 26.73 -7.86
N ASP A 172 11.89 25.45 -8.05
CA ASP A 172 12.96 25.03 -8.93
C ASP A 172 12.57 25.27 -10.41
N PRO A 173 13.35 26.08 -11.15
CA PRO A 173 13.07 26.46 -12.55
C PRO A 173 13.00 25.26 -13.52
N ARG A 174 13.62 24.13 -13.13
CA ARG A 174 13.64 22.92 -13.95
C ARG A 174 12.27 22.27 -14.11
N LEU A 175 11.36 22.41 -13.14
CA LEU A 175 10.01 21.84 -13.24
C LEU A 175 9.19 22.49 -14.36
N LEU A 176 9.20 23.83 -14.39
CA LEU A 176 8.48 24.58 -15.40
C LEU A 176 9.11 24.37 -16.79
N SER A 177 10.44 24.30 -16.85
CA SER A 177 11.18 24.01 -18.10
C SER A 177 10.77 22.67 -18.72
N MET A 178 10.71 21.58 -17.94
CA MET A 178 10.26 20.26 -18.45
C MET A 178 8.82 20.29 -18.96
N LEU A 179 7.92 21.04 -18.29
CA LEU A 179 6.56 21.21 -18.78
C LEU A 179 6.55 21.99 -20.10
N VAL A 180 7.31 23.07 -20.20
CA VAL A 180 7.43 23.92 -21.39
C VAL A 180 7.99 23.15 -22.58
N GLU A 181 8.93 22.22 -22.36
CA GLU A 181 9.50 21.37 -23.41
C GLU A 181 8.44 20.53 -24.14
N CYS A 182 7.39 20.11 -23.42
CA CYS A 182 6.27 19.33 -23.96
C CYS A 182 5.03 20.18 -24.34
N SER A 183 5.19 21.51 -24.43
CA SER A 183 4.11 22.46 -24.73
C SER A 183 3.34 22.18 -26.02
N GLU A 184 3.95 21.52 -26.99
CA GLU A 184 3.31 21.17 -28.28
C GLU A 184 2.10 20.25 -28.13
N ARG A 185 2.05 19.53 -27.01
CA ARG A 185 0.99 18.57 -26.69
C ARG A 185 -0.09 19.16 -25.78
N TRP A 186 0.09 20.39 -25.31
CA TRP A 186 -0.85 21.00 -24.38
C TRP A 186 -2.19 21.25 -25.07
N THR A 187 -3.26 20.79 -24.45
CA THR A 187 -4.65 21.07 -24.82
C THR A 187 -5.32 22.05 -23.85
N PHE A 188 -4.85 22.04 -22.60
CA PHE A 188 -5.25 22.94 -21.53
C PHE A 188 -4.00 23.30 -20.72
N ALA A 189 -3.80 24.58 -20.42
CA ALA A 189 -2.74 25.03 -19.54
C ALA A 189 -3.24 26.13 -18.61
N SER A 190 -3.05 25.95 -17.30
CA SER A 190 -3.33 26.94 -16.26
C SER A 190 -2.09 27.13 -15.40
N LEU A 191 -1.43 28.28 -15.54
CA LEU A 191 -0.15 28.59 -14.94
C LEU A 191 -0.30 29.77 -13.96
N LEU A 192 -0.15 29.52 -12.67
CA LEU A 192 0.04 30.54 -11.65
C LEU A 192 1.53 30.65 -11.35
N LEU A 193 2.15 31.73 -11.81
CA LEU A 193 3.59 31.94 -11.83
C LEU A 193 4.03 32.97 -10.80
N ASN A 194 5.21 32.75 -10.23
CA ASN A 194 5.97 33.80 -9.56
C ASN A 194 6.61 34.73 -10.63
N PRO A 195 6.74 36.05 -10.39
CA PRO A 195 7.37 36.98 -11.33
C PRO A 195 8.74 36.53 -11.84
N HIS A 196 9.52 35.83 -11.01
CA HIS A 196 10.83 35.31 -11.39
C HIS A 196 10.79 34.20 -12.44
N ASN A 197 9.64 33.50 -12.59
CA ASN A 197 9.48 32.38 -13.52
C ASN A 197 8.83 32.80 -14.84
N PHE A 198 8.35 34.03 -14.95
CA PHE A 198 7.62 34.49 -16.13
C PHE A 198 8.47 34.42 -17.41
N GLY A 199 9.80 34.59 -17.30
CA GLY A 199 10.70 34.43 -18.45
C GLY A 199 10.79 33.00 -18.99
N GLU A 200 10.53 32.00 -18.15
CA GLU A 200 10.72 30.58 -18.50
C GLU A 200 9.64 30.03 -19.43
N ILE A 201 8.48 30.69 -19.49
CA ILE A 201 7.41 30.31 -20.41
C ILE A 201 7.61 30.89 -21.82
N GLY A 202 8.58 31.78 -22.04
CA GLY A 202 8.87 32.34 -23.37
C GLY A 202 8.95 31.32 -24.52
N PRO A 203 9.59 30.14 -24.34
CA PRO A 203 9.69 29.11 -25.37
C PRO A 203 8.36 28.47 -25.81
N ILE A 204 7.24 28.65 -25.09
CA ILE A 204 5.93 28.13 -25.54
C ILE A 204 5.40 28.92 -26.75
N ARG A 205 5.92 30.11 -27.03
CA ARG A 205 5.49 30.96 -28.15
C ARG A 205 5.69 30.22 -29.46
N GLY A 206 4.60 29.97 -30.19
CA GLY A 206 4.62 29.23 -31.45
C GLY A 206 4.76 27.71 -31.29
N ARG A 207 4.73 27.18 -30.06
CA ARG A 207 4.86 25.74 -29.75
C ARG A 207 3.64 25.17 -29.03
N ILE A 208 2.46 25.72 -29.29
CA ILE A 208 1.21 25.32 -28.63
C ILE A 208 0.07 25.05 -29.66
N PRO A 209 0.28 24.18 -30.67
CA PRO A 209 -0.67 24.00 -31.77
C PRO A 209 -1.96 23.28 -31.38
N GLN A 210 -1.98 22.53 -30.27
CA GLN A 210 -3.14 21.79 -29.79
C GLN A 210 -3.92 22.52 -28.67
N LEU A 211 -3.43 23.69 -28.25
CA LEU A 211 -3.90 24.37 -27.07
C LEU A 211 -5.27 24.98 -27.30
N ARG A 212 -6.24 24.60 -26.46
CA ARG A 212 -7.61 25.09 -26.51
C ARG A 212 -7.90 26.13 -25.42
N HIS A 213 -7.19 26.02 -24.30
CA HIS A 213 -7.38 26.91 -23.15
C HIS A 213 -6.02 27.24 -22.55
N LEU A 214 -5.76 28.54 -22.37
CA LEU A 214 -4.58 29.06 -21.69
C LEU A 214 -5.01 30.06 -20.63
N ARG A 215 -4.54 29.86 -19.40
CA ARG A 215 -4.63 30.82 -18.30
C ARG A 215 -3.24 31.04 -17.73
N ILE A 216 -2.82 32.29 -17.64
CA ILE A 216 -1.55 32.68 -17.02
C ILE A 216 -1.86 33.78 -16.02
N GLU A 217 -1.52 33.53 -14.76
CA GLU A 217 -1.65 34.45 -13.65
C GLU A 217 -0.27 34.65 -13.03
N VAL A 218 0.11 35.88 -12.70
CA VAL A 218 1.41 36.17 -12.06
C VAL A 218 1.15 36.74 -10.67
N VAL A 219 1.66 36.08 -9.64
CA VAL A 219 1.47 36.49 -8.25
C VAL A 219 2.27 37.77 -8.00
N THR A 220 1.58 38.90 -7.84
CA THR A 220 2.22 40.15 -7.43
C THR A 220 2.35 40.17 -5.91
N PHE A 221 3.58 40.03 -5.38
CA PHE A 221 3.84 40.31 -3.97
C PHE A 221 3.81 41.82 -3.77
N TRP A 222 2.81 42.32 -3.07
CA TRP A 222 2.78 43.71 -2.66
C TRP A 222 4.04 44.02 -1.84
N SER A 223 4.94 44.80 -2.43
CA SER A 223 6.14 45.31 -1.78
C SER A 223 5.96 46.83 -1.64
N PRO A 224 5.91 47.37 -0.41
CA PRO A 224 5.80 48.82 -0.22
C PRO A 224 7.00 49.52 -0.90
N GLY A 225 6.74 50.30 -1.96
CA GLY A 225 7.76 51.11 -2.65
C GLY A 225 8.24 50.61 -4.01
N ALA A 226 7.78 49.46 -4.52
CA ALA A 226 8.13 49.02 -5.87
C ALA A 226 7.29 49.78 -6.92
N THR A 227 7.90 50.72 -7.63
CA THR A 227 7.27 51.37 -8.80
C THR A 227 7.14 50.34 -9.93
N SER A 228 5.91 49.92 -10.22
CA SER A 228 5.58 49.03 -11.32
C SER A 228 5.94 49.70 -12.65
N LYS A 229 7.11 49.35 -13.19
CA LYS A 229 7.49 49.60 -14.60
C LYS A 229 7.64 48.27 -15.33
N THR A 230 6.60 47.45 -15.31
CA THR A 230 6.53 46.31 -16.22
C THR A 230 5.21 46.43 -16.96
N GLN A 231 5.26 47.16 -18.07
CA GLN A 231 4.16 47.21 -19.03
C GLN A 231 4.09 45.83 -19.68
N ILE A 232 3.07 45.05 -19.30
CA ILE A 232 2.87 43.69 -19.77
C ILE A 232 2.11 43.80 -21.11
N GLN A 233 2.73 43.38 -22.21
CA GLN A 233 2.06 43.17 -23.51
C GLN A 233 2.15 41.68 -23.85
N PRO A 234 1.23 40.83 -23.35
CA PRO A 234 1.33 39.38 -23.51
C PRO A 234 0.75 38.88 -24.84
N PHE A 235 0.04 39.72 -25.62
CA PHE A 235 -0.75 39.27 -26.77
C PHE A 235 -0.69 40.21 -27.97
N ASP A 236 0.50 40.53 -28.47
CA ASP A 236 0.59 41.23 -29.78
C ASP A 236 0.04 40.38 -30.94
N ILE A 237 -0.09 39.06 -30.73
CA ILE A 237 -0.72 38.13 -31.67
C ILE A 237 -1.51 37.11 -30.85
N ALA A 238 -2.80 37.37 -30.61
CA ALA A 238 -3.71 36.32 -30.19
C ALA A 238 -4.00 35.43 -31.42
N PRO A 239 -3.78 34.10 -31.37
CA PRO A 239 -4.32 33.24 -32.41
C PRO A 239 -5.84 33.41 -32.42
N ALA A 240 -6.40 33.66 -33.60
CA ALA A 240 -7.85 33.74 -33.77
C ALA A 240 -8.46 32.43 -33.27
N LEU A 241 -9.29 32.54 -32.21
CA LEU A 241 -10.13 31.45 -31.72
C LEU A 241 -11.25 31.16 -32.72
#